data_AF-A0A3D4S5U6-F1
#
_entry.id   AF-A0A3D4S5U6-F1
#
_cell.length_a   1.000
_cell.length_b   1.000
_cell.length_c   1.000
_cell.angle_alpha   90.00
_cell.angle_beta   90.00
_cell.angle_gamma   90.00
#
_symmetry.space_group_name_H-M   'P 1'
#
loop_
_entity.id
_entity.type
_entity.pdbx_description
1 polymer ?
#
loop_
_entity_poly.entity_id
_entity_poly.type
_entity_poly.pdbx_seq_one_letter_code
_entity_poly.pdbx_strand_id
1 'polypeptide(L)'
;MYIHLLKGDTAMNNKVNTYVTSLKELLSSNNTKLPLTIPDYQRPYTWKAKNVIQLLDDVVRFSKYTEYRTGTVILHVNEDKNTLDIVDGQQRIITSLLITRHLTEKQRKGLTSIDIPEHQRTIENVVNNNKVIGDYFERNPHNKEIIEDYFLSNCTVQVLGLANLDEAFQLFDSSNNRGKALYPTDLLKAFHLRELKGTEERKLEMVELWENIQPSHIHTLFSEYLFRIKQWSKNKNVSDLGFSNNDIDLFKGVSEGDDNSELNWAKPILMAKNYVDTFNRQNQTMIEFHALPEMNYAFQIDQPMINGEYFFKFVDFYNNILEKQGFYSDEASPGANSILSLFAETKDKKYFRFVQSLYKTSMLYAIDKFSDSQYSMIENICFHYAYYPRFYFEQVQKKSINKFVINSDADIKNLFNYIAESYSTNQLSHFEVPIDDKLKDSQREKVKNKSPKIAERYLGGED
;
A
#
# COMPACT_ATOMS: atom_id res chain seq x y z
N MET A 1 -17.61 33.69 16.85
CA MET A 1 -16.52 34.65 16.55
C MET A 1 -15.31 34.01 15.83
N TYR A 2 -15.25 32.70 15.58
CA TYR A 2 -14.06 32.02 15.03
C TYR A 2 -14.01 31.85 13.49
N ILE A 3 -15.05 32.23 12.74
CA ILE A 3 -15.12 32.00 11.28
C ILE A 3 -14.62 33.19 10.44
N HIS A 4 -14.26 34.32 11.04
CA HIS A 4 -13.60 35.39 10.28
C HIS A 4 -12.19 35.01 9.78
N LEU A 5 -11.61 33.89 10.26
CA LEU A 5 -10.34 33.37 9.77
C LEU A 5 -10.46 32.41 8.57
N LEU A 6 -11.68 32.05 8.12
CA LEU A 6 -11.88 31.06 7.05
C LEU A 6 -12.61 31.60 5.81
N LYS A 7 -13.04 32.87 5.81
CA LYS A 7 -13.73 33.49 4.65
C LYS A 7 -13.26 34.92 4.33
N GLY A 8 -12.04 35.29 4.73
CA GLY A 8 -11.49 36.62 4.48
C GLY A 8 -10.21 36.55 3.64
N ASP A 9 -10.25 37.26 2.52
CA ASP A 9 -9.15 37.67 1.63
C ASP A 9 -8.63 36.66 0.60
N THR A 10 -9.09 36.92 -0.62
CA THR A 10 -8.46 36.62 -1.89
C THR A 10 -6.96 36.91 -1.87
N ALA A 11 -6.18 35.94 -2.37
CA ALA A 11 -4.72 35.93 -2.58
C ALA A 11 -3.85 35.39 -1.41
N MET A 12 -3.25 34.22 -1.66
CA MET A 12 -2.14 33.58 -0.92
C MET A 12 -2.34 33.28 0.58
N ASN A 13 -2.55 32.00 0.93
CA ASN A 13 -1.71 31.27 1.90
C ASN A 13 -2.20 29.83 2.15
N ASN A 14 -1.33 28.84 1.90
CA ASN A 14 -1.40 27.46 2.40
C ASN A 14 -1.27 27.46 3.93
N LYS A 15 -2.33 27.81 4.67
CA LYS A 15 -2.31 27.81 6.13
C LYS A 15 -3.21 26.71 6.69
N VAL A 16 -2.57 25.78 7.37
CA VAL A 16 -3.21 24.80 8.26
C VAL A 16 -3.95 25.55 9.36
N ASN A 17 -5.27 25.44 9.42
CA ASN A 17 -6.06 26.01 10.50
C ASN A 17 -6.02 25.06 11.71
N THR A 18 -5.48 25.51 12.84
CA THR A 18 -5.33 24.69 14.04
C THR A 18 -6.14 25.27 15.18
N TYR A 19 -7.01 24.47 15.78
CA TYR A 19 -7.79 24.87 16.96
C TYR A 19 -8.10 23.67 17.86
N VAL A 20 -8.45 23.94 19.11
CA VAL A 20 -8.94 22.93 20.07
C VAL A 20 -10.43 23.14 20.27
N THR A 21 -11.20 22.06 20.29
CA THR A 21 -12.65 22.10 20.48
C THR A 21 -13.10 20.92 21.35
N SER A 22 -14.25 21.04 22.02
CA SER A 22 -14.83 19.92 22.77
C SER A 22 -15.43 18.88 21.82
N LEU A 23 -15.59 17.63 22.28
CA LEU A 23 -16.30 16.61 21.52
C LEU A 23 -17.74 17.04 21.20
N LYS A 24 -18.41 17.74 22.12
CA LYS A 24 -19.75 18.29 21.89
C LYS A 24 -19.77 19.25 20.71
N GLU A 25 -18.79 20.16 20.64
CA GLU A 25 -18.72 21.16 19.57
C GLU A 25 -18.33 20.53 18.23
N LEU A 26 -17.35 19.62 18.21
CA LEU A 26 -16.95 18.90 17.01
C LEU A 26 -18.11 18.09 16.41
N LEU A 27 -18.87 17.41 17.28
CA LEU A 27 -19.97 16.54 16.88
C LEU A 27 -21.30 17.28 16.79
N SER A 28 -21.35 18.61 16.95
CA SER A 28 -22.62 19.35 16.90
C SER A 28 -23.10 19.57 15.47
N SER A 29 -24.38 19.30 15.21
CA SER A 29 -25.03 19.59 13.94
C SER A 29 -25.11 21.09 13.60
N ASN A 30 -24.95 21.97 14.60
CA ASN A 30 -25.20 23.41 14.47
C ASN A 30 -23.93 24.25 14.47
N ASN A 31 -22.77 23.67 14.81
CA ASN A 31 -21.55 24.43 15.08
C ASN A 31 -20.55 24.38 13.91
N THR A 32 -20.58 23.33 13.11
CA THR A 32 -19.82 23.27 11.86
C THR A 32 -20.68 23.83 10.73
N LYS A 33 -20.19 24.84 9.99
CA LYS A 33 -20.87 25.33 8.77
C LYS A 33 -21.01 24.25 7.69
N LEU A 34 -20.26 23.15 7.82
CA LEU A 34 -20.17 22.02 6.92
C LEU A 34 -20.37 20.73 7.73
N PRO A 35 -21.13 19.73 7.25
CA PRO A 35 -21.25 18.44 7.92
C PRO A 35 -19.93 17.66 7.87
N LEU A 36 -19.66 16.88 8.92
CA LEU A 36 -18.54 15.93 8.95
C LEU A 36 -18.88 14.70 8.11
N THR A 37 -17.94 14.23 7.30
CA THR A 37 -18.11 13.08 6.42
C THR A 37 -16.94 12.11 6.53
N ILE A 38 -17.23 10.81 6.47
CA ILE A 38 -16.20 9.77 6.28
C ILE A 38 -16.09 9.55 4.77
N PRO A 39 -15.00 9.99 4.13
CA PRO A 39 -14.84 9.85 2.68
C PRO A 39 -14.51 8.40 2.30
N ASP A 40 -14.84 8.00 1.07
CA ASP A 40 -14.73 6.61 0.57
C ASP A 40 -13.30 6.05 0.60
N TYR A 41 -12.29 6.94 0.59
CA TYR A 41 -10.88 6.55 0.69
C TYR A 41 -10.45 6.15 2.12
N GLN A 42 -11.30 6.36 3.13
CA GLN A 42 -11.00 5.94 4.49
C GLN A 42 -11.15 4.44 4.66
N ARG A 43 -10.32 3.89 5.55
CA ARG A 43 -10.36 2.46 5.87
C ARG A 43 -11.61 2.10 6.69
N PRO A 44 -12.03 0.82 6.70
CA PRO A 44 -13.11 0.35 7.57
C PRO A 44 -12.86 0.64 9.06
N TYR A 45 -13.94 0.68 9.85
CA TYR A 45 -13.83 0.75 11.30
C TYR A 45 -13.28 -0.56 11.86
N THR A 46 -12.12 -0.49 12.53
CA THR A 46 -11.31 -1.64 12.96
C THR A 46 -10.98 -1.67 14.46
N TRP A 47 -11.32 -0.61 15.21
CA TRP A 47 -11.19 -0.64 16.66
C TRP A 47 -11.92 -1.84 17.26
N LYS A 48 -11.24 -2.55 18.17
CA LYS A 48 -11.78 -3.71 18.87
C LYS A 48 -12.18 -3.33 20.29
N ALA A 49 -12.86 -4.23 21.00
CA ALA A 49 -13.33 -4.03 22.36
C ALA A 49 -12.26 -3.43 23.30
N LYS A 50 -11.01 -3.90 23.20
CA LYS A 50 -9.89 -3.37 23.99
C LYS A 50 -9.66 -1.87 23.80
N ASN A 51 -9.79 -1.36 22.58
CA ASN A 51 -9.57 0.06 22.27
C ASN A 51 -10.71 0.92 22.84
N VAL A 52 -11.93 0.40 22.77
CA VAL A 52 -13.13 1.07 23.30
C VAL A 52 -13.09 1.14 24.82
N ILE A 53 -12.78 0.02 25.49
CA ILE A 53 -12.64 -0.04 26.95
C ILE A 53 -11.52 0.90 27.40
N GLN A 54 -10.38 0.90 26.71
CA GLN A 54 -9.29 1.83 27.00
C GLN A 54 -9.74 3.30 26.93
N LEU A 55 -10.49 3.69 25.89
CA LEU A 55 -11.01 5.05 25.78
C LEU A 55 -11.95 5.40 26.94
N LEU A 56 -12.87 4.49 27.31
CA LEU A 56 -13.79 4.69 28.44
C LEU A 56 -13.04 4.84 29.77
N ASP A 57 -12.07 3.95 30.03
CA ASP A 57 -11.25 3.99 31.24
C ASP A 57 -10.38 5.25 31.30
N ASP A 58 -9.84 5.71 30.17
CA ASP A 58 -9.08 6.95 30.11
C ASP A 58 -9.97 8.16 30.44
N VAL A 59 -11.19 8.23 29.90
CA VAL A 59 -12.14 9.31 30.23
C VAL A 59 -12.40 9.35 31.74
N VAL A 60 -12.66 8.20 32.35
CA VAL A 60 -12.89 8.11 33.81
C VAL A 60 -11.62 8.54 34.57
N ARG A 61 -10.45 8.06 34.16
CA ARG A 61 -9.16 8.36 34.81
C ARG A 61 -8.81 9.84 34.76
N PHE A 62 -9.11 10.50 33.64
CA PHE A 62 -8.78 11.92 33.42
C PHE A 62 -9.92 12.87 33.80
N SER A 63 -11.10 12.37 34.21
CA SER A 63 -12.24 13.20 34.66
C SER A 63 -11.95 14.10 35.86
N LYS A 64 -10.89 13.79 36.63
CA LYS A 64 -10.39 14.63 37.73
C LYS A 64 -9.70 15.92 37.26
N TYR A 65 -9.37 16.05 35.99
CA TYR A 65 -8.81 17.26 35.40
C TYR A 65 -9.90 18.07 34.71
N THR A 66 -9.64 19.33 34.41
CA THR A 66 -10.62 20.20 33.73
C THR A 66 -10.81 19.83 32.26
N GLU A 67 -9.81 19.21 31.65
CA GLU A 67 -9.77 18.90 30.22
C GLU A 67 -9.04 17.57 30.00
N TYR A 68 -9.60 16.70 29.16
CA TYR A 68 -8.91 15.51 28.64
C TYR A 68 -8.80 15.56 27.13
N ARG A 69 -7.58 15.67 26.60
CA ARG A 69 -7.36 15.71 25.15
C ARG A 69 -7.32 14.30 24.58
N THR A 70 -8.36 13.93 23.84
CA THR A 70 -8.53 12.59 23.21
C THR A 70 -7.75 12.45 21.90
N GLY A 71 -6.93 13.44 21.58
CA GLY A 71 -5.93 13.44 20.51
C GLY A 71 -6.21 14.45 19.41
N THR A 72 -5.61 14.22 18.24
CA THR A 72 -5.70 15.10 17.07
C THR A 72 -6.69 14.55 16.03
N VAL A 73 -7.42 15.42 15.32
CA VAL A 73 -8.30 15.12 14.20
C VAL A 73 -7.84 15.98 13.03
N ILE A 74 -7.71 15.38 11.85
CA ILE A 74 -7.33 16.09 10.62
C ILE A 74 -8.56 16.13 9.72
N LEU A 75 -8.96 17.33 9.32
CA LEU A 75 -10.12 17.59 8.49
C LEU A 75 -9.69 18.26 7.19
N HIS A 76 -10.24 17.80 6.08
CA HIS A 76 -10.11 18.44 4.79
C HIS A 76 -11.42 19.15 4.43
N VAL A 77 -11.32 20.42 4.04
CA VAL A 77 -12.45 21.20 3.54
C VAL A 77 -12.72 20.77 2.10
N ASN A 78 -13.76 19.97 1.90
CA ASN A 78 -14.19 19.56 0.57
C ASN A 78 -15.15 20.62 0.01
N GLU A 79 -14.62 21.53 -0.81
CA GLU A 79 -15.40 22.62 -1.41
C GLU A 79 -16.49 22.10 -2.35
N ASP A 80 -16.22 21.02 -3.09
CA ASP A 80 -17.15 20.44 -4.06
C ASP A 80 -18.41 19.87 -3.39
N LYS A 81 -18.22 19.12 -2.30
CA LYS A 81 -19.32 18.51 -1.53
C LYS A 81 -19.83 19.42 -0.40
N ASN A 82 -19.16 20.54 -0.14
CA ASN A 82 -19.42 21.42 0.99
C ASN A 82 -19.43 20.63 2.32
N THR A 83 -18.43 19.77 2.52
CA THR A 83 -18.26 18.89 3.70
C THR A 83 -16.90 19.08 4.37
N LEU A 84 -16.77 18.56 5.60
CA LEU A 84 -15.48 18.35 6.26
C LEU A 84 -15.14 16.86 6.25
N ASP A 85 -14.25 16.49 5.34
CA ASP A 85 -13.81 15.11 5.18
C ASP A 85 -12.82 14.75 6.29
N ILE A 86 -13.10 13.66 7.01
CA ILE A 86 -12.23 13.16 8.07
C ILE A 86 -11.04 12.45 7.42
N VAL A 87 -9.85 13.07 7.51
CA VAL A 87 -8.58 12.51 7.03
C VAL A 87 -7.91 11.68 8.13
N ASP A 88 -7.99 12.13 9.38
CA ASP A 88 -7.55 11.36 10.56
C ASP A 88 -8.52 11.55 11.73
N GLY A 89 -8.58 10.54 12.61
CA GLY A 89 -9.45 10.52 13.77
C GLY A 89 -10.76 9.74 13.56
N GLN A 90 -10.97 9.18 12.36
CA GLN A 90 -12.18 8.41 12.00
C GLN A 90 -12.58 7.39 13.07
N GLN A 91 -11.65 6.55 13.52
CA GLN A 91 -11.94 5.49 14.49
C GLN A 91 -12.42 6.07 15.83
N ARG A 92 -11.78 7.15 16.31
CA ARG A 92 -12.16 7.86 17.54
C ARG A 92 -13.51 8.55 17.41
N ILE A 93 -13.79 9.17 16.27
CA ILE A 93 -15.06 9.85 16.00
C ILE A 93 -16.20 8.83 15.98
N ILE A 94 -16.06 7.72 15.25
CA ILE A 94 -17.06 6.64 15.22
C ILE A 94 -17.30 6.10 16.63
N THR A 95 -16.26 5.75 17.38
CA THR A 95 -16.43 5.25 18.76
C THR A 95 -17.06 6.30 19.66
N SER A 96 -16.73 7.58 19.51
CA SER A 96 -17.36 8.67 20.29
C SER A 96 -18.85 8.76 19.99
N LEU A 97 -19.25 8.69 18.73
CA LEU A 97 -20.67 8.62 18.35
C LEU A 97 -21.36 7.39 18.95
N LEU A 98 -20.72 6.21 18.94
CA LEU A 98 -21.26 5.01 19.60
C LEU A 98 -21.44 5.21 21.11
N ILE A 99 -20.48 5.83 21.80
CA ILE A 99 -20.60 6.15 23.24
C ILE A 99 -21.81 7.06 23.48
N THR A 100 -21.99 8.09 22.65
CA THR A 100 -23.11 9.03 22.80
C THR A 100 -24.47 8.36 22.72
N ARG A 101 -24.62 7.23 22.01
CA ARG A 101 -25.89 6.48 21.91
C ARG A 101 -26.39 5.96 23.25
N HIS A 102 -25.50 5.78 24.22
CA HIS A 102 -25.79 5.27 25.55
C HIS A 102 -25.92 6.38 26.61
N LEU A 103 -25.77 7.65 26.21
CA LEU A 103 -25.94 8.83 27.05
C LEU A 103 -27.38 9.34 27.02
N THR A 104 -27.71 10.27 27.92
CA THR A 104 -29.06 10.82 28.05
C THR A 104 -29.53 11.56 26.79
N GLU A 105 -30.85 11.63 26.56
CA GLU A 105 -31.40 12.38 25.41
C GLU A 105 -30.96 13.85 25.38
N LYS A 106 -30.83 14.47 26.56
CA LYS A 106 -30.36 15.84 26.72
C LYS A 106 -28.95 16.02 26.14
N GLN A 107 -28.07 15.04 26.32
CA GLN A 107 -26.70 15.06 25.79
C GLN A 107 -26.65 14.76 24.29
N ARG A 108 -27.54 13.87 23.80
CA ARG A 108 -27.60 13.50 22.38
C ARG A 108 -28.21 14.58 21.49
N LYS A 109 -29.00 15.49 22.05
CA LYS A 109 -29.72 16.52 21.30
C LYS A 109 -28.74 17.47 20.58
N GLY A 110 -28.89 17.57 19.26
CA GLY A 110 -28.07 18.47 18.43
C GLY A 110 -26.69 17.91 18.06
N LEU A 111 -26.48 16.60 18.23
CA LEU A 111 -25.32 15.90 17.67
C LEU A 111 -25.58 15.52 16.21
N THR A 112 -24.51 15.49 15.41
CA THR A 112 -24.52 15.11 14.01
C THR A 112 -24.74 13.61 13.85
N SER A 113 -25.38 13.23 12.74
CA SER A 113 -25.28 11.88 12.19
C SER A 113 -24.16 11.88 11.16
N ILE A 114 -23.43 10.77 11.06
CA ILE A 114 -22.41 10.56 10.03
C ILE A 114 -22.71 9.22 9.37
N ASP A 115 -22.81 9.24 8.04
CA ASP A 115 -22.93 8.02 7.26
C ASP A 115 -21.58 7.31 7.25
N ILE A 116 -21.60 6.03 7.62
CA ILE A 116 -20.42 5.18 7.66
C ILE A 116 -20.47 4.29 6.42
N PRO A 117 -19.41 4.26 5.58
CA PRO A 117 -19.36 3.36 4.43
C PRO A 117 -19.65 1.91 4.83
N GLU A 118 -20.53 1.24 4.08
CA GLU A 118 -20.91 -0.14 4.32
C GLU A 118 -19.73 -1.06 4.02
N HIS A 119 -19.27 -1.77 5.05
CA HIS A 119 -18.20 -2.75 4.93
C HIS A 119 -18.39 -3.81 6.01
N GLN A 120 -18.26 -5.10 5.68
CA GLN A 120 -18.54 -6.20 6.61
C GLN A 120 -17.81 -6.03 7.96
N ARG A 121 -16.48 -5.80 7.93
CA ARG A 121 -15.68 -5.51 9.15
C ARG A 121 -16.19 -4.30 9.94
N THR A 122 -16.62 -3.22 9.27
CA THR A 122 -17.19 -2.04 9.93
C THR A 122 -18.46 -2.43 10.68
N ILE A 123 -19.38 -3.12 10.01
CA ILE A 123 -20.66 -3.56 10.58
C ILE A 123 -20.43 -4.44 11.80
N GLU A 124 -19.58 -5.47 11.67
CA GLU A 124 -19.21 -6.37 12.77
C GLU A 124 -18.64 -5.61 13.96
N ASN A 125 -17.68 -4.72 13.73
CA ASN A 125 -17.03 -3.96 14.81
C ASN A 125 -17.96 -2.91 15.42
N VAL A 126 -18.85 -2.28 14.65
CA VAL A 126 -19.85 -1.33 15.16
C VAL A 126 -20.83 -2.06 16.09
N VAL A 127 -21.39 -3.19 15.63
CA VAL A 127 -22.32 -4.00 16.44
C VAL A 127 -21.64 -4.49 17.71
N ASN A 128 -20.45 -5.09 17.59
CA ASN A 128 -19.71 -5.62 18.74
C ASN A 128 -19.35 -4.51 19.74
N ASN A 129 -18.82 -3.38 19.26
CA ASN A 129 -18.40 -2.31 20.16
C ASN A 129 -19.58 -1.57 20.79
N ASN A 130 -20.70 -1.43 20.08
CA ASN A 130 -21.92 -0.88 20.67
C ASN A 130 -22.42 -1.75 21.84
N LYS A 131 -22.33 -3.08 21.72
CA LYS A 131 -22.61 -4.01 22.83
C LYS A 131 -21.61 -3.86 23.97
N VAL A 132 -20.31 -3.81 23.66
CA VAL A 132 -19.24 -3.63 24.67
C VAL A 132 -19.43 -2.37 25.51
N ILE A 133 -19.84 -1.25 24.89
CA ILE A 133 -20.12 0.00 25.61
C ILE A 133 -21.30 -0.17 26.58
N GLY A 134 -22.39 -0.81 26.13
CA GLY A 134 -23.54 -1.12 26.97
C GLY A 134 -23.14 -1.99 28.17
N ASP A 135 -22.47 -3.12 27.90
CA ASP A 135 -21.99 -4.04 28.94
C ASP A 135 -21.04 -3.34 29.93
N TYR A 136 -20.21 -2.40 29.47
CA TYR A 136 -19.31 -1.62 30.32
C TYR A 136 -20.10 -0.71 31.28
N PHE A 137 -21.11 0.00 30.78
CA PHE A 137 -21.94 0.89 31.61
C PHE A 137 -22.83 0.16 32.59
N GLU A 138 -23.36 -1.01 32.22
CA GLU A 138 -24.12 -1.86 33.14
C GLU A 138 -23.26 -2.37 34.30
N ARG A 139 -22.01 -2.76 34.02
CA ARG A 139 -21.07 -3.23 35.05
C ARG A 139 -20.48 -2.10 35.90
N ASN A 140 -20.43 -0.87 35.38
CA ASN A 140 -19.82 0.28 36.03
C ASN A 140 -20.76 1.51 36.06
N PRO A 141 -21.86 1.49 36.85
CA PRO A 141 -22.81 2.60 36.90
C PRO A 141 -22.18 3.94 37.28
N HIS A 142 -21.24 3.94 38.22
CA HIS A 142 -20.54 5.17 38.63
C HIS A 142 -19.66 5.75 37.50
N ASN A 143 -18.99 4.89 36.71
CA ASN A 143 -18.21 5.35 35.56
C ASN A 143 -19.13 5.94 34.49
N LYS A 144 -20.35 5.42 34.34
CA LYS A 144 -21.34 5.96 33.42
C LYS A 144 -21.71 7.40 33.80
N GLU A 145 -21.99 7.67 35.08
CA GLU A 145 -22.28 9.03 35.57
C GLU A 145 -21.13 10.01 35.25
N ILE A 146 -19.88 9.59 35.52
CA ILE A 146 -18.70 10.38 35.20
C ILE A 146 -18.61 10.68 33.70
N ILE A 147 -18.82 9.67 32.86
CA ILE A 147 -18.75 9.80 31.41
C ILE A 147 -19.90 10.67 30.87
N GLU A 148 -21.11 10.56 31.42
CA GLU A 148 -22.23 11.42 31.08
C GLU A 148 -21.87 12.90 31.30
N ASP A 149 -21.33 13.26 32.47
CA ASP A 149 -21.02 14.65 32.78
C ASP A 149 -19.80 15.19 32.03
N TYR A 150 -18.78 14.34 31.83
CA TYR A 150 -17.45 14.77 31.38
C TYR A 150 -17.22 14.60 29.87
N PHE A 151 -17.73 13.52 29.24
CA PHE A 151 -17.26 13.07 27.92
C PHE A 151 -17.49 14.10 26.82
N LEU A 152 -18.69 14.67 26.71
CA LEU A 152 -18.99 15.63 25.65
C LEU A 152 -18.42 17.03 25.94
N SER A 153 -18.41 17.43 27.21
CA SER A 153 -18.12 18.81 27.62
C SER A 153 -16.63 19.07 27.85
N ASN A 154 -15.90 18.10 28.39
CA ASN A 154 -14.53 18.28 28.88
C ASN A 154 -13.49 17.43 28.14
N CYS A 155 -13.91 16.44 27.34
CA CYS A 155 -13.01 15.81 26.38
C CYS A 155 -12.85 16.73 25.17
N THR A 156 -11.61 17.06 24.83
CA THR A 156 -11.27 17.94 23.71
C THR A 156 -10.44 17.22 22.67
N VAL A 157 -10.48 17.76 21.45
CA VAL A 157 -9.71 17.30 20.30
C VAL A 157 -8.97 18.49 19.70
N GLN A 158 -7.73 18.25 19.28
CA GLN A 158 -7.00 19.20 18.46
C GLN A 158 -7.38 18.98 17.00
N VAL A 159 -7.94 19.99 16.34
CA VAL A 159 -8.36 19.93 14.94
C VAL A 159 -7.32 20.64 14.07
N LEU A 160 -6.89 19.95 13.01
CA LEU A 160 -6.09 20.49 11.92
C LEU A 160 -6.97 20.52 10.66
N GLY A 161 -7.44 21.71 10.28
CA GLY A 161 -8.25 21.93 9.09
C GLY A 161 -7.41 22.41 7.91
N LEU A 162 -7.55 21.76 6.76
CA LEU A 162 -6.78 22.08 5.54
C LEU A 162 -7.70 22.19 4.33
N ALA A 163 -7.37 23.12 3.43
CA ALA A 163 -8.04 23.25 2.13
C ALA A 163 -7.43 22.30 1.08
N ASN A 164 -6.16 21.92 1.25
CA ASN A 164 -5.49 20.98 0.34
C ASN A 164 -5.45 19.59 0.96
N LEU A 165 -6.02 18.61 0.25
CA LEU A 165 -6.09 17.23 0.69
C LEU A 165 -4.72 16.55 0.79
N ASP A 166 -3.80 16.81 -0.15
CA ASP A 166 -2.47 16.21 -0.14
C ASP A 166 -1.63 16.72 1.04
N GLU A 167 -1.75 18.00 1.39
CA GLU A 167 -1.16 18.54 2.63
C GLU A 167 -1.78 17.89 3.88
N ALA A 168 -3.09 17.58 3.85
CA ALA A 168 -3.75 16.92 4.97
C ALA A 168 -3.22 15.49 5.15
N PHE A 169 -2.95 14.78 4.06
CA PHE A 169 -2.27 13.49 4.09
C PHE A 169 -0.82 13.58 4.56
N GLN A 170 -0.07 14.62 4.16
CA GLN A 170 1.27 14.85 4.67
C GLN A 170 1.28 15.11 6.19
N LEU A 171 0.33 15.89 6.70
CA LEU A 171 0.20 16.10 8.15
C LEU A 171 -0.21 14.83 8.89
N PHE A 172 -1.13 14.06 8.33
CA PHE A 172 -1.50 12.75 8.86
C PHE A 172 -0.28 11.82 9.00
N ASP A 173 0.57 11.77 7.97
CA ASP A 173 1.82 11.03 7.99
C ASP A 173 2.78 11.53 9.09
N SER A 174 2.98 12.85 9.17
CA SER A 174 3.84 13.45 10.20
C SER A 174 3.35 13.22 11.65
N SER A 175 2.02 13.12 11.84
CA SER A 175 1.39 12.87 13.14
C SER A 175 1.49 11.39 13.55
N ASN A 176 1.39 10.47 12.58
CA ASN A 176 1.57 9.03 12.80
C ASN A 176 3.03 8.59 13.02
N ASN A 177 4.00 9.47 12.79
CA ASN A 177 5.42 9.21 13.12
C ASN A 177 5.68 9.02 14.63
N ARG A 178 4.68 9.16 15.51
CA ARG A 178 4.73 8.74 16.92
C ARG A 178 4.05 7.39 17.21
N GLY A 179 3.44 6.74 16.22
CA GLY A 179 2.74 5.47 16.38
C GLY A 179 2.32 4.86 15.05
N LYS A 180 3.24 4.11 14.42
CA LYS A 180 3.11 3.35 13.15
C LYS A 180 2.84 4.24 11.93
N ALA A 181 3.91 4.62 11.22
CA ALA A 181 3.86 5.27 9.92
C ALA A 181 2.93 4.50 8.96
N LEU A 182 2.16 5.23 8.15
CA LEU A 182 1.50 4.60 7.01
C LEU A 182 2.57 4.07 6.07
N TYR A 183 2.28 2.94 5.43
CA TYR A 183 3.16 2.48 4.37
C TYR A 183 2.91 3.32 3.11
N PRO A 184 3.92 3.54 2.25
CA PRO A 184 3.74 4.26 0.99
C PRO A 184 2.62 3.66 0.11
N THR A 185 2.34 2.36 0.28
CA THR A 185 1.26 1.63 -0.37
C THR A 185 -0.13 2.11 0.06
N ASP A 186 -0.30 2.56 1.31
CA ASP A 186 -1.57 3.12 1.80
C ASP A 186 -1.86 4.48 1.14
N LEU A 187 -0.82 5.28 0.90
CA LEU A 187 -0.92 6.55 0.16
C LEU A 187 -1.30 6.32 -1.30
N LEU A 188 -0.70 5.31 -1.94
CA LEU A 188 -1.07 4.92 -3.29
C LEU A 188 -2.53 4.46 -3.36
N LYS A 189 -2.98 3.62 -2.42
CA LYS A 189 -4.38 3.20 -2.34
C LYS A 189 -5.31 4.41 -2.29
N ALA A 190 -5.05 5.34 -1.37
CA ALA A 190 -5.88 6.54 -1.22
C ALA A 190 -5.87 7.42 -2.48
N PHE A 191 -4.71 7.65 -3.09
CA PHE A 191 -4.59 8.41 -4.33
C PHE A 191 -5.42 7.78 -5.44
N HIS A 192 -5.22 6.49 -5.73
CA HIS A 192 -5.93 5.83 -6.83
C HIS A 192 -7.43 5.65 -6.56
N LEU A 193 -7.88 5.54 -5.30
CA LEU A 193 -9.31 5.57 -4.99
C LEU A 193 -9.98 6.90 -5.36
N ARG A 194 -9.26 8.03 -5.25
CA ARG A 194 -9.80 9.35 -5.65
C ARG A 194 -9.86 9.51 -7.17
N GLU A 195 -8.90 8.90 -7.85
CA GLU A 195 -8.80 8.92 -9.31
C GLU A 195 -9.83 8.01 -10.00
N LEU A 196 -10.50 7.12 -9.25
CA LEU A 196 -11.59 6.30 -9.76
C LEU A 196 -12.76 7.18 -10.24
N LYS A 197 -13.02 7.13 -11.54
CA LYS A 197 -14.25 7.64 -12.16
C LYS A 197 -15.20 6.46 -12.34
N GLY A 198 -16.31 6.45 -11.61
CA GLY A 198 -17.24 5.31 -11.65
C GLY A 198 -18.32 5.40 -10.59
N THR A 199 -19.13 4.35 -10.51
CA THR A 199 -20.17 4.22 -9.47
C THR A 199 -19.55 3.81 -8.13
N GLU A 200 -20.31 3.99 -7.05
CA GLU A 200 -19.86 3.57 -5.71
C GLU A 200 -19.64 2.06 -5.63
N GLU A 201 -20.42 1.27 -6.36
CA GLU A 201 -20.22 -0.18 -6.47
C GLU A 201 -18.84 -0.51 -7.05
N ARG A 202 -18.42 0.20 -8.11
CA ARG A 202 -17.11 -0.02 -8.72
C ARG A 202 -15.95 0.35 -7.79
N LYS A 203 -16.12 1.41 -6.99
CA LYS A 203 -15.13 1.76 -5.95
C LYS A 203 -15.02 0.67 -4.90
N LEU A 204 -16.17 0.15 -4.43
CA LEU A 204 -16.20 -0.94 -3.45
C LEU A 204 -15.50 -2.20 -3.97
N GLU A 205 -15.71 -2.57 -5.23
CA GLU A 205 -15.01 -3.69 -5.87
C GLU A 205 -13.49 -3.51 -5.86
N MET A 206 -12.98 -2.30 -6.14
CA MET A 206 -11.54 -2.01 -6.09
C MET A 206 -10.97 -2.03 -4.67
N VAL A 207 -11.75 -1.57 -3.69
CA VAL A 207 -11.40 -1.68 -2.28
C VAL A 207 -11.33 -3.15 -1.86
N GLU A 208 -12.31 -3.97 -2.27
CA GLU A 208 -12.35 -5.40 -1.97
C GLU A 208 -11.16 -6.13 -2.58
N LEU A 209 -10.86 -5.88 -3.85
CA LEU A 209 -9.70 -6.44 -4.55
C LEU A 209 -8.39 -6.12 -3.81
N TRP A 210 -8.22 -4.91 -3.32
CA TRP A 210 -7.06 -4.55 -2.49
C TRP A 210 -7.05 -5.26 -1.12
N GLU A 211 -8.19 -5.28 -0.43
CA GLU A 211 -8.30 -5.84 0.93
C GLU A 211 -8.23 -7.38 0.97
N ASN A 212 -8.45 -8.04 -0.17
CA ASN A 212 -8.26 -9.47 -0.35
C ASN A 212 -6.78 -9.88 -0.37
N ILE A 213 -5.87 -8.95 -0.67
CA ILE A 213 -4.43 -9.20 -0.65
C ILE A 213 -3.90 -9.00 0.77
N GLN A 214 -3.08 -9.94 1.27
CA GLN A 214 -2.47 -9.79 2.58
C GLN A 214 -1.61 -8.52 2.65
N PRO A 215 -1.71 -7.69 3.72
CA PRO A 215 -0.92 -6.46 3.81
C PRO A 215 0.59 -6.66 3.65
N SER A 216 1.13 -7.77 4.19
CA SER A 216 2.54 -8.16 4.01
C SER A 216 2.90 -8.42 2.54
N HIS A 217 2.00 -9.03 1.77
CA HIS A 217 2.20 -9.26 0.33
C HIS A 217 2.21 -7.94 -0.42
N ILE A 218 1.29 -7.01 -0.14
CA ILE A 218 1.29 -5.67 -0.73
C ILE A 218 2.63 -4.96 -0.48
N HIS A 219 3.11 -4.94 0.77
CA HIS A 219 4.40 -4.31 1.06
C HIS A 219 5.55 -4.99 0.33
N THR A 220 5.56 -6.32 0.27
CA THR A 220 6.61 -7.08 -0.42
C THR A 220 6.58 -6.83 -1.93
N LEU A 221 5.39 -6.87 -2.55
CA LEU A 221 5.17 -6.58 -3.96
C LEU A 221 5.75 -5.21 -4.34
N PHE A 222 5.42 -4.15 -3.60
CA PHE A 222 5.95 -2.84 -3.90
C PHE A 222 7.44 -2.70 -3.60
N SER A 223 7.88 -3.08 -2.39
CA SER A 223 9.23 -2.76 -1.91
C SER A 223 10.34 -3.70 -2.42
N GLU A 224 10.03 -4.98 -2.59
CA GLU A 224 11.01 -6.00 -2.98
C GLU A 224 10.97 -6.30 -4.49
N TYR A 225 9.85 -6.00 -5.16
CA TYR A 225 9.67 -6.28 -6.60
C TYR A 225 9.50 -5.01 -7.42
N LEU A 226 8.31 -4.42 -7.42
CA LEU A 226 7.92 -3.40 -8.41
C LEU A 226 8.82 -2.15 -8.37
N PHE A 227 9.11 -1.63 -7.17
CA PHE A 227 9.97 -0.45 -7.01
C PHE A 227 11.38 -0.71 -7.54
N ARG A 228 11.95 -1.86 -7.19
CA ARG A 228 13.30 -2.24 -7.61
C ARG A 228 13.37 -2.42 -9.12
N ILE A 229 12.38 -3.08 -9.71
CA ILE A 229 12.31 -3.26 -11.17
C ILE A 229 12.21 -1.90 -11.87
N LYS A 230 11.29 -1.02 -11.46
CA LYS A 230 11.13 0.33 -12.05
C LYS A 230 12.39 1.19 -11.95
N GLN A 231 13.17 1.06 -10.87
CA GLN A 231 14.43 1.79 -10.70
C GLN A 231 15.57 1.16 -11.49
N TRP A 232 15.81 -0.14 -11.32
CA TRP A 232 16.93 -0.83 -11.95
C TRP A 232 16.78 -0.95 -13.46
N SER A 233 15.57 -1.04 -14.02
CA SER A 233 15.38 -1.02 -15.48
C SER A 233 15.85 0.29 -16.13
N LYS A 234 15.90 1.38 -15.35
CA LYS A 234 16.34 2.72 -15.77
C LYS A 234 17.74 3.08 -15.25
N ASN A 235 18.53 2.11 -14.78
CA ASN A 235 19.83 2.32 -14.14
C ASN A 235 19.78 3.30 -12.94
N LYS A 236 18.65 3.37 -12.23
CA LYS A 236 18.49 4.22 -11.04
C LYS A 236 18.78 3.47 -9.75
N ASN A 237 19.27 4.23 -8.78
CA ASN A 237 19.61 3.73 -7.44
C ASN A 237 18.36 3.31 -6.64
N VAL A 238 18.47 2.18 -5.93
CA VAL A 238 17.53 1.78 -4.88
C VAL A 238 18.17 2.08 -3.52
N SER A 239 17.51 2.95 -2.74
CA SER A 239 17.98 3.34 -1.40
C SER A 239 17.99 2.16 -0.44
N ASP A 240 18.90 2.18 0.55
CA ASP A 240 18.93 1.20 1.64
C ASP A 240 17.66 1.23 2.50
N LEU A 241 16.96 2.37 2.53
CA LEU A 241 15.65 2.54 3.17
C LEU A 241 14.52 1.81 2.42
N GLY A 242 14.75 1.41 1.16
CA GLY A 242 13.75 0.79 0.31
C GLY A 242 12.72 1.78 -0.24
N PHE A 243 11.55 1.26 -0.61
CA PHE A 243 10.44 2.03 -1.14
C PHE A 243 9.85 2.95 -0.04
N SER A 244 9.75 4.24 -0.35
CA SER A 244 9.35 5.28 0.59
C SER A 244 8.28 6.22 0.01
N ASN A 245 7.80 7.15 0.83
CA ASN A 245 6.81 8.15 0.40
C ASN A 245 7.34 9.05 -0.73
N ASN A 246 8.65 9.23 -0.86
CA ASN A 246 9.26 10.00 -1.95
C ASN A 246 9.21 9.27 -3.31
N ASP A 247 8.88 7.97 -3.29
CA ASP A 247 8.91 7.11 -4.47
C ASP A 247 7.50 6.84 -5.03
N ILE A 248 6.44 7.32 -4.37
CA ILE A 248 5.04 7.02 -4.75
C ILE A 248 4.70 7.50 -6.17
N ASP A 249 5.33 8.58 -6.63
CA ASP A 249 5.07 9.13 -7.96
C ASP A 249 5.51 8.17 -9.09
N LEU A 250 6.35 7.17 -8.80
CA LEU A 250 6.68 6.09 -9.76
C LEU A 250 5.49 5.20 -10.11
N PHE A 251 4.45 5.23 -9.28
CA PHE A 251 3.22 4.45 -9.44
C PHE A 251 2.02 5.32 -9.78
N LYS A 252 2.23 6.61 -10.06
CA LYS A 252 1.23 7.50 -10.65
C LYS A 252 1.48 7.66 -12.15
N GLY A 253 0.46 8.05 -12.89
CA GLY A 253 0.57 8.33 -14.30
C GLY A 253 -0.64 9.08 -14.83
N VAL A 254 -1.27 8.56 -15.88
CA VAL A 254 -2.35 9.27 -16.57
C VAL A 254 -3.68 9.12 -15.83
N SER A 255 -4.39 10.24 -15.66
CA SER A 255 -5.73 10.30 -15.08
C SER A 255 -6.78 10.40 -16.16
N GLU A 256 -7.81 9.54 -16.08
CA GLU A 256 -8.86 9.46 -17.11
C GLU A 256 -9.74 10.72 -17.18
N GLY A 257 -9.88 11.43 -16.06
CA GLY A 257 -10.72 12.62 -15.95
C GLY A 257 -10.09 13.90 -16.51
N ASP A 258 -8.81 13.85 -16.86
CA ASP A 258 -8.04 15.02 -17.28
C ASP A 258 -8.03 15.17 -18.80
N ASP A 259 -7.74 16.39 -19.27
CA ASP A 259 -7.46 16.63 -20.68
C ASP A 259 -6.10 16.03 -21.05
N ASN A 260 -6.15 14.86 -21.68
CA ASN A 260 -4.98 14.11 -22.12
C ASN A 260 -4.61 14.35 -23.59
N SER A 261 -5.23 15.33 -24.27
CA SER A 261 -5.08 15.56 -25.71
C SER A 261 -3.63 15.83 -26.14
N GLU A 262 -2.86 16.51 -25.29
CA GLU A 262 -1.44 16.85 -25.53
C GLU A 262 -0.45 15.77 -25.05
N LEU A 263 -0.90 14.77 -24.29
CA LEU A 263 -0.04 13.73 -23.72
C LEU A 263 0.17 12.55 -24.69
N ASN A 264 1.06 12.73 -25.66
CA ASN A 264 1.33 11.69 -26.68
C ASN A 264 1.75 10.34 -26.09
N TRP A 265 2.49 10.33 -24.98
CA TRP A 265 2.93 9.10 -24.33
C TRP A 265 1.77 8.30 -23.71
N ALA A 266 0.67 8.97 -23.33
CA ALA A 266 -0.48 8.34 -22.70
C ALA A 266 -1.43 7.69 -23.72
N LYS A 267 -1.45 8.19 -24.96
CA LYS A 267 -2.37 7.75 -26.01
C LYS A 267 -2.35 6.22 -26.24
N PRO A 268 -1.20 5.55 -26.40
CA PRO A 268 -1.19 4.10 -26.62
C PRO A 268 -1.79 3.30 -25.45
N ILE A 269 -1.47 3.72 -24.22
CA ILE A 269 -1.92 3.07 -22.98
C ILE A 269 -3.44 3.24 -22.81
N LEU A 270 -3.95 4.44 -23.06
CA LEU A 270 -5.39 4.75 -23.00
C LEU A 270 -6.17 4.05 -24.13
N MET A 271 -5.60 3.95 -25.34
CA MET A 271 -6.22 3.20 -26.45
C MET A 271 -6.34 1.71 -26.12
N ALA A 272 -5.27 1.10 -25.59
CA ALA A 272 -5.30 -0.29 -25.13
C ALA A 272 -6.35 -0.49 -24.03
N LYS A 273 -6.46 0.44 -23.09
CA LYS A 273 -7.46 0.40 -22.02
C LYS A 273 -8.86 0.45 -22.60
N ASN A 274 -9.13 1.45 -23.45
CA ASN A 274 -10.44 1.63 -24.06
C ASN A 274 -10.87 0.40 -24.86
N TYR A 275 -9.93 -0.28 -25.52
CA TYR A 275 -10.20 -1.54 -26.20
C TYR A 275 -10.63 -2.64 -25.20
N VAL A 276 -9.87 -2.85 -24.12
CA VAL A 276 -10.19 -3.84 -23.08
C VAL A 276 -11.55 -3.55 -22.44
N ASP A 277 -11.80 -2.30 -22.04
CA ASP A 277 -13.07 -1.89 -21.43
C ASP A 277 -14.26 -2.08 -22.38
N THR A 278 -14.08 -1.71 -23.65
CA THR A 278 -15.12 -1.88 -24.68
C THR A 278 -15.38 -3.35 -24.96
N PHE A 279 -14.33 -4.16 -25.06
CA PHE A 279 -14.46 -5.61 -25.27
C PHE A 279 -15.23 -6.25 -24.12
N ASN A 280 -14.84 -6.01 -22.87
CA ASN A 280 -15.50 -6.60 -21.71
C ASN A 280 -16.95 -6.13 -21.60
N ARG A 281 -17.23 -4.84 -21.82
CA ARG A 281 -18.60 -4.29 -21.81
C ARG A 281 -19.48 -4.89 -22.90
N GLN A 282 -18.96 -5.05 -24.13
CA GLN A 282 -19.74 -5.61 -25.24
C GLN A 282 -20.02 -7.11 -25.08
N ASN A 283 -19.17 -7.82 -24.35
CA ASN A 283 -19.27 -9.27 -24.13
C ASN A 283 -19.71 -9.64 -22.71
N GLN A 284 -20.25 -8.69 -21.93
CA GLN A 284 -20.54 -8.85 -20.51
C GLN A 284 -21.35 -10.13 -20.21
N THR A 285 -22.45 -10.35 -20.92
CA THR A 285 -23.30 -11.55 -20.73
C THR A 285 -22.55 -12.85 -21.01
N MET A 286 -21.70 -12.88 -22.05
CA MET A 286 -20.91 -14.07 -22.37
C MET A 286 -19.85 -14.35 -21.30
N ILE A 287 -19.27 -13.30 -20.71
CA ILE A 287 -18.32 -13.39 -19.62
C ILE A 287 -19.02 -13.91 -18.35
N GLU A 288 -20.16 -13.33 -17.99
CA GLU A 288 -20.97 -13.75 -16.83
C GLU A 288 -21.38 -15.22 -16.92
N PHE A 289 -21.78 -15.71 -18.10
CA PHE A 289 -22.11 -17.12 -18.33
C PHE A 289 -20.91 -18.01 -18.70
N HIS A 290 -19.68 -17.50 -18.55
CA HIS A 290 -18.43 -18.25 -18.74
C HIS A 290 -18.25 -18.82 -20.16
N ALA A 291 -18.97 -18.25 -21.14
CA ALA A 291 -18.83 -18.60 -22.56
C ALA A 291 -17.58 -17.95 -23.18
N LEU A 292 -17.08 -16.86 -22.58
CA LEU A 292 -15.89 -16.14 -23.03
C LEU A 292 -15.14 -15.57 -21.80
N PRO A 293 -13.81 -15.67 -21.68
CA PRO A 293 -13.09 -15.14 -20.53
C PRO A 293 -13.06 -13.60 -20.53
N GLU A 294 -13.02 -12.97 -19.36
CA GLU A 294 -12.75 -11.54 -19.25
C GLU A 294 -11.38 -11.20 -19.86
N MET A 295 -11.32 -10.15 -20.65
CA MET A 295 -10.06 -9.65 -21.20
C MET A 295 -9.33 -8.86 -20.13
N ASN A 296 -8.14 -9.35 -19.77
CA ASN A 296 -7.23 -8.64 -18.88
C ASN A 296 -6.41 -7.61 -19.67
N TYR A 297 -6.11 -6.48 -19.03
CA TYR A 297 -5.15 -5.53 -19.58
C TYR A 297 -3.74 -6.11 -19.56
N ALA A 298 -3.01 -5.92 -20.66
CA ALA A 298 -1.63 -6.37 -20.79
C ALA A 298 -0.69 -5.41 -20.03
N PHE A 299 -0.55 -5.62 -18.72
CA PHE A 299 0.36 -4.82 -17.90
C PHE A 299 1.84 -5.09 -18.22
N GLN A 300 2.66 -4.07 -18.01
CA GLN A 300 4.13 -4.14 -17.97
C GLN A 300 4.61 -3.36 -16.74
N ILE A 301 5.57 -3.88 -15.97
CA ILE A 301 5.96 -3.28 -14.69
C ILE A 301 6.58 -1.89 -14.88
N ASP A 302 7.34 -1.69 -15.94
CA ASP A 302 8.10 -0.47 -16.21
C ASP A 302 7.28 0.61 -16.95
N GLN A 303 6.06 0.30 -17.40
CA GLN A 303 5.18 1.25 -18.07
C GLN A 303 4.62 2.32 -17.09
N PRO A 304 4.25 3.51 -17.59
CA PRO A 304 3.49 4.50 -16.83
C PRO A 304 2.16 3.95 -16.30
N MET A 305 1.73 4.38 -15.10
CA MET A 305 0.48 3.90 -14.52
C MET A 305 -0.75 4.55 -15.18
N ILE A 306 -1.85 3.81 -15.27
CA ILE A 306 -3.17 4.40 -15.45
C ILE A 306 -3.77 4.56 -14.05
N ASN A 307 -4.05 5.79 -13.65
CA ASN A 307 -4.57 6.07 -12.32
C ASN A 307 -6.00 5.51 -12.16
N GLY A 308 -6.49 5.40 -10.92
CA GLY A 308 -7.81 4.82 -10.68
C GLY A 308 -7.84 3.30 -10.72
N GLU A 309 -8.82 2.75 -11.43
CA GLU A 309 -9.17 1.33 -11.46
C GLU A 309 -8.00 0.42 -11.89
N TYR A 310 -7.27 0.86 -12.90
CA TYR A 310 -6.23 0.03 -13.51
C TYR A 310 -5.00 -0.13 -12.62
N PHE A 311 -4.79 0.77 -11.65
CA PHE A 311 -3.80 0.57 -10.61
C PHE A 311 -4.16 -0.59 -9.69
N PHE A 312 -5.43 -0.71 -9.28
CA PHE A 312 -5.89 -1.83 -8.44
C PHE A 312 -5.75 -3.15 -9.20
N LYS A 313 -6.23 -3.19 -10.44
CA LYS A 313 -6.07 -4.36 -11.34
C LYS A 313 -4.59 -4.71 -11.56
N PHE A 314 -3.71 -3.72 -11.71
CA PHE A 314 -2.27 -3.94 -11.81
C PHE A 314 -1.71 -4.61 -10.54
N VAL A 315 -2.10 -4.14 -9.36
CA VAL A 315 -1.63 -4.71 -8.08
C VAL A 315 -2.10 -6.15 -7.90
N ASP A 316 -3.38 -6.44 -8.18
CA ASP A 316 -3.91 -7.81 -8.14
C ASP A 316 -3.25 -8.72 -9.17
N PHE A 317 -3.07 -8.24 -10.41
CA PHE A 317 -2.39 -8.99 -11.46
C PHE A 317 -0.99 -9.46 -11.05
N TYR A 318 -0.16 -8.55 -10.53
CA TYR A 318 1.19 -8.93 -10.10
C TYR A 318 1.20 -9.70 -8.78
N ASN A 319 0.21 -9.51 -7.89
CA ASN A 319 0.04 -10.37 -6.73
C ASN A 319 -0.20 -11.83 -7.15
N ASN A 320 -1.11 -12.05 -8.10
CA ASN A 320 -1.45 -13.37 -8.62
C ASN A 320 -0.27 -14.03 -9.33
N ILE A 321 0.55 -13.27 -10.06
CA ILE A 321 1.81 -13.78 -10.64
C ILE A 321 2.77 -14.23 -9.54
N LEU A 322 2.98 -13.41 -8.50
CA LEU A 322 3.87 -13.77 -7.39
C LEU A 322 3.39 -15.01 -6.63
N GLU A 323 2.08 -15.17 -6.44
CA GLU A 323 1.49 -16.36 -5.82
C GLU A 323 1.66 -17.60 -6.71
N LYS A 324 1.34 -17.51 -8.01
CA LYS A 324 1.53 -18.60 -8.98
C LYS A 324 2.98 -19.09 -9.02
N GLN A 325 3.94 -18.16 -8.94
CA GLN A 325 5.37 -18.46 -8.98
C GLN A 325 5.96 -18.85 -7.62
N GLY A 326 5.17 -18.80 -6.53
CA GLY A 326 5.66 -19.08 -5.18
C GLY A 326 6.74 -18.08 -4.73
N PHE A 327 6.64 -16.82 -5.12
CA PHE A 327 7.65 -15.80 -4.84
C PHE A 327 7.46 -15.10 -3.48
N TYR A 328 6.27 -15.19 -2.88
CA TYR A 328 6.03 -14.75 -1.49
C TYR A 328 6.56 -15.73 -0.45
N SER A 329 6.46 -17.03 -0.73
CA SER A 329 7.04 -18.08 0.11
C SER A 329 8.42 -18.51 -0.44
N ASP A 330 9.18 -19.24 0.37
CA ASP A 330 10.32 -20.02 -0.12
C ASP A 330 9.93 -21.51 -0.19
N GLU A 331 8.63 -21.78 -0.36
CA GLU A 331 8.06 -23.12 -0.41
C GLU A 331 7.89 -23.51 -1.88
N ALA A 332 8.67 -24.49 -2.32
CA ALA A 332 8.57 -25.01 -3.67
C ALA A 332 7.38 -25.98 -3.80
N SER A 333 6.79 -26.06 -4.98
CA SER A 333 6.04 -27.24 -5.39
C SER A 333 6.96 -28.47 -5.30
N PRO A 334 6.58 -29.55 -4.59
CA PRO A 334 7.42 -30.73 -4.45
C PRO A 334 7.75 -31.34 -5.82
N GLY A 335 9.04 -31.54 -6.13
CA GLY A 335 9.49 -32.37 -7.25
C GLY A 335 10.06 -31.67 -8.50
N ALA A 336 10.24 -30.34 -8.51
CA ALA A 336 10.90 -29.64 -9.61
C ALA A 336 12.38 -29.29 -9.29
N ASN A 337 13.30 -29.58 -10.23
CA ASN A 337 14.70 -29.13 -10.21
C ASN A 337 14.82 -27.61 -10.49
N SER A 338 14.03 -26.77 -9.82
CA SER A 338 14.06 -25.31 -9.96
C SER A 338 14.98 -24.66 -8.93
N ILE A 339 15.46 -23.45 -9.20
CA ILE A 339 16.32 -22.71 -8.26
C ILE A 339 15.61 -22.42 -6.93
N LEU A 340 14.28 -22.28 -6.95
CA LEU A 340 13.47 -22.12 -5.75
C LEU A 340 13.57 -23.34 -4.82
N SER A 341 13.53 -24.57 -5.35
CA SER A 341 13.64 -25.78 -4.53
C SER A 341 15.04 -25.93 -3.94
N LEU A 342 16.09 -25.62 -4.71
CA LEU A 342 17.47 -25.62 -4.21
C LEU A 342 17.67 -24.64 -3.03
N PHE A 343 17.07 -23.45 -3.12
CA PHE A 343 17.10 -22.49 -2.02
C PHE A 343 16.28 -22.98 -0.82
N ALA A 344 15.10 -23.56 -1.05
CA ALA A 344 14.22 -24.07 0.00
C ALA A 344 14.90 -25.15 0.87
N GLU A 345 15.68 -26.04 0.24
CA GLU A 345 16.44 -27.12 0.88
C GLU A 345 17.71 -26.63 1.60
N THR A 346 18.16 -25.41 1.32
CA THR A 346 19.41 -24.88 1.89
C THR A 346 19.24 -24.53 3.37
N LYS A 347 20.15 -25.06 4.22
CA LYS A 347 20.15 -24.80 5.67
C LYS A 347 20.45 -23.34 6.00
N ASP A 348 21.37 -22.71 5.27
CA ASP A 348 21.83 -21.34 5.50
C ASP A 348 21.05 -20.28 4.71
N LYS A 349 19.70 -20.25 4.81
CA LYS A 349 18.85 -19.28 4.06
C LYS A 349 19.27 -17.81 4.24
N LYS A 350 19.71 -17.44 5.44
CA LYS A 350 20.21 -16.07 5.74
C LYS A 350 21.41 -15.68 4.88
N TYR A 351 22.26 -16.64 4.51
CA TYR A 351 23.44 -16.40 3.69
C TYR A 351 23.05 -16.03 2.25
N PHE A 352 22.03 -16.69 1.70
CA PHE A 352 21.59 -16.50 0.32
C PHE A 352 20.43 -15.50 0.14
N ARG A 353 19.79 -15.02 1.22
CA ARG A 353 18.58 -14.19 1.16
C ARG A 353 18.60 -13.02 0.17
N PHE A 354 19.74 -12.32 0.04
CA PHE A 354 19.83 -11.14 -0.82
C PHE A 354 19.98 -11.49 -2.30
N VAL A 355 20.71 -12.56 -2.62
CA VAL A 355 20.81 -13.05 -4.01
C VAL A 355 19.55 -13.78 -4.43
N GLN A 356 18.87 -14.44 -3.48
CA GLN A 356 17.55 -15.02 -3.73
C GLN A 356 16.49 -13.95 -4.00
N SER A 357 16.52 -12.86 -3.23
CA SER A 357 15.66 -11.69 -3.51
C SER A 357 15.95 -11.14 -4.91
N LEU A 358 17.22 -10.92 -5.26
CA LEU A 358 17.61 -10.46 -6.61
C LEU A 358 17.12 -11.42 -7.71
N TYR A 359 17.25 -12.73 -7.50
CA TYR A 359 16.81 -13.77 -8.42
C TYR A 359 15.30 -13.71 -8.66
N LYS A 360 14.49 -13.69 -7.59
CA LYS A 360 13.03 -13.59 -7.72
C LYS A 360 12.62 -12.29 -8.43
N THR A 361 13.30 -11.17 -8.12
CA THR A 361 13.03 -9.87 -8.75
C THR A 361 13.39 -9.86 -10.24
N SER A 362 14.52 -10.45 -10.65
CA SER A 362 14.90 -10.54 -12.07
C SER A 362 13.99 -11.52 -12.84
N MET A 363 13.62 -12.64 -12.22
CA MET A 363 12.67 -13.60 -12.79
C MET A 363 11.31 -12.97 -13.06
N LEU A 364 10.76 -12.23 -12.09
CA LEU A 364 9.47 -11.55 -12.26
C LEU A 364 9.52 -10.62 -13.48
N TYR A 365 10.58 -9.82 -13.62
CA TYR A 365 10.67 -8.87 -14.72
C TYR A 365 10.88 -9.53 -16.08
N ALA A 366 11.68 -10.59 -16.15
CA ALA A 366 11.86 -11.33 -17.39
C ALA A 366 10.56 -12.04 -17.84
N ILE A 367 9.80 -12.61 -16.90
CA ILE A 367 8.49 -13.23 -17.19
C ILE A 367 7.47 -12.17 -17.60
N ASP A 368 7.43 -11.02 -16.91
CA ASP A 368 6.59 -9.89 -17.27
C ASP A 368 6.81 -9.44 -18.72
N LYS A 369 8.08 -9.37 -19.15
CA LYS A 369 8.45 -8.93 -20.50
C LYS A 369 8.23 -9.99 -21.58
N PHE A 370 8.49 -11.27 -21.28
CA PHE A 370 8.64 -12.31 -22.31
C PHE A 370 7.72 -13.53 -22.15
N SER A 371 6.81 -13.55 -21.18
CA SER A 371 6.05 -14.74 -20.73
C SER A 371 6.91 -15.84 -20.10
N ASP A 372 6.25 -16.91 -19.62
CA ASP A 372 6.89 -18.11 -19.06
C ASP A 372 7.19 -19.19 -20.11
N SER A 373 7.04 -18.90 -21.41
CA SER A 373 7.25 -19.88 -22.50
C SER A 373 8.67 -20.46 -22.60
N GLN A 374 9.70 -19.67 -22.26
CA GLN A 374 11.11 -20.10 -22.23
C GLN A 374 11.68 -20.10 -20.79
N TYR A 375 10.88 -20.58 -19.84
CA TYR A 375 11.19 -20.52 -18.40
C TYR A 375 12.60 -20.99 -18.05
N SER A 376 13.03 -22.16 -18.51
CA SER A 376 14.34 -22.73 -18.14
C SER A 376 15.52 -21.86 -18.59
N MET A 377 15.41 -21.20 -19.74
CA MET A 377 16.44 -20.28 -20.22
C MET A 377 16.48 -19.02 -19.36
N ILE A 378 15.32 -18.43 -19.07
CA ILE A 378 15.17 -17.25 -18.22
C ILE A 378 15.68 -17.54 -16.80
N GLU A 379 15.31 -18.69 -16.23
CA GLU A 379 15.77 -19.19 -14.93
C GLU A 379 17.29 -19.26 -14.88
N ASN A 380 17.92 -19.86 -15.89
CA ASN A 380 19.38 -19.95 -15.94
C ASN A 380 20.05 -18.57 -15.97
N ILE A 381 19.61 -17.66 -16.84
CA ILE A 381 20.20 -16.31 -16.96
C ILE A 381 20.03 -15.54 -15.65
N CYS A 382 18.81 -15.53 -15.11
CA CYS A 382 18.49 -14.85 -13.86
C CYS A 382 19.29 -15.44 -12.69
N PHE A 383 19.44 -16.76 -12.63
CA PHE A 383 20.21 -17.43 -11.58
C PHE A 383 21.69 -17.06 -11.63
N HIS A 384 22.33 -17.18 -12.79
CA HIS A 384 23.76 -16.87 -12.93
C HIS A 384 24.03 -15.40 -12.60
N TYR A 385 23.19 -14.48 -13.07
CA TYR A 385 23.30 -13.06 -12.72
C TYR A 385 23.09 -12.82 -11.23
N ALA A 386 21.98 -13.30 -10.67
CA ALA A 386 21.58 -12.95 -9.32
C ALA A 386 22.48 -13.56 -8.24
N TYR A 387 23.05 -14.75 -8.48
CA TYR A 387 23.94 -15.43 -7.53
C TYR A 387 25.40 -15.03 -7.67
N TYR A 388 25.82 -14.39 -8.76
CA TYR A 388 27.20 -13.89 -8.97
C TYR A 388 27.77 -13.13 -7.76
N PRO A 389 27.04 -12.21 -7.11
CA PRO A 389 27.54 -11.49 -5.93
C PRO A 389 28.05 -12.39 -4.80
N ARG A 390 27.55 -13.63 -4.67
CA ARG A 390 28.01 -14.58 -3.63
C ARG A 390 29.37 -15.20 -3.91
N PHE A 391 29.76 -15.28 -5.18
CA PHE A 391 31.07 -15.79 -5.60
C PHE A 391 32.10 -14.65 -5.73
N TYR A 392 31.63 -13.40 -5.78
CA TYR A 392 32.49 -12.23 -5.97
C TYR A 392 32.77 -11.46 -4.65
N PHE A 393 31.74 -11.11 -3.87
CA PHE A 393 31.93 -10.32 -2.65
C PHE A 393 32.14 -11.18 -1.40
N GLU A 394 32.95 -10.68 -0.47
CA GLU A 394 33.15 -11.34 0.84
C GLU A 394 31.93 -11.27 1.75
N GLN A 395 31.18 -10.17 1.65
CA GLN A 395 29.90 -9.98 2.32
C GLN A 395 28.94 -9.32 1.34
N VAL A 396 27.77 -9.91 1.17
CA VAL A 396 26.72 -9.27 0.36
C VAL A 396 25.52 -8.89 1.23
N GLN A 397 25.18 -7.61 1.11
CA GLN A 397 24.13 -6.88 1.80
C GLN A 397 23.24 -6.19 0.74
N LYS A 398 22.15 -5.52 1.15
CA LYS A 398 21.29 -4.75 0.23
C LYS A 398 22.10 -3.77 -0.63
N LYS A 399 22.96 -2.95 -0.01
CA LYS A 399 23.88 -2.03 -0.70
C LYS A 399 24.81 -2.71 -1.71
N SER A 400 25.29 -3.92 -1.41
CA SER A 400 26.16 -4.69 -2.31
C SER A 400 25.40 -5.14 -3.56
N ILE A 401 24.16 -5.59 -3.38
CA ILE A 401 23.27 -5.95 -4.50
C ILE A 401 22.99 -4.73 -5.37
N ASN A 402 22.60 -3.61 -4.77
CA ASN A 402 22.33 -2.42 -5.55
C ASN A 402 23.58 -1.90 -6.28
N LYS A 403 24.76 -1.88 -5.63
CA LYS A 403 26.04 -1.59 -6.31
C LYS A 403 26.27 -2.53 -7.48
N PHE A 404 26.10 -3.83 -7.30
CA PHE A 404 26.24 -4.82 -8.37
C PHE A 404 25.32 -4.57 -9.56
N VAL A 405 24.06 -4.17 -9.31
CA VAL A 405 23.09 -3.94 -10.38
C VAL A 405 23.40 -2.67 -11.18
N ILE A 406 23.69 -1.55 -10.52
CA ILE A 406 23.82 -0.25 -11.22
C ILE A 406 25.25 0.25 -11.43
N ASN A 407 26.22 -0.25 -10.66
CA ASN A 407 27.61 0.23 -10.64
C ASN A 407 28.59 -0.93 -10.37
N SER A 408 28.45 -2.01 -11.14
CA SER A 408 29.27 -3.21 -11.00
C SER A 408 30.74 -2.95 -11.31
N ASP A 409 31.64 -3.36 -10.43
CA ASP A 409 33.08 -3.47 -10.68
C ASP A 409 33.49 -4.84 -11.25
N ALA A 410 32.52 -5.72 -11.48
CA ALA A 410 32.74 -7.04 -12.08
C ALA A 410 32.67 -7.03 -13.62
N ASP A 411 32.49 -5.87 -14.26
CA ASP A 411 32.19 -5.72 -15.70
C ASP A 411 30.91 -6.44 -16.17
N ILE A 412 29.99 -6.71 -15.24
CA ILE A 412 28.67 -7.29 -15.55
C ILE A 412 27.67 -6.16 -15.74
N LYS A 413 26.97 -6.19 -16.89
CA LYS A 413 25.93 -5.20 -17.23
C LYS A 413 24.70 -5.36 -16.33
N ASN A 414 23.91 -4.31 -16.24
CA ASN A 414 22.64 -4.36 -15.51
C ASN A 414 21.60 -5.22 -16.27
N LEU A 415 21.28 -6.40 -15.72
CA LEU A 415 20.29 -7.31 -16.33
C LEU A 415 18.90 -6.66 -16.45
N PHE A 416 18.48 -5.82 -15.51
CA PHE A 416 17.16 -5.18 -15.57
C PHE A 416 17.10 -4.21 -16.75
N ASN A 417 18.10 -3.36 -16.91
CA ASN A 417 18.15 -2.47 -18.07
C ASN A 417 18.25 -3.25 -19.40
N TYR A 418 18.99 -4.37 -19.42
CA TYR A 418 19.06 -5.24 -20.58
C TYR A 418 17.71 -5.90 -20.94
N ILE A 419 16.94 -6.36 -19.94
CA ILE A 419 15.57 -6.87 -20.14
C ILE A 419 14.67 -5.77 -20.71
N ALA A 420 14.77 -4.55 -20.18
CA ALA A 420 13.96 -3.41 -20.62
C ALA A 420 14.19 -3.08 -22.11
N GLU A 421 15.45 -3.15 -22.56
CA GLU A 421 15.89 -2.86 -23.92
C GLU A 421 15.72 -4.04 -24.90
N SER A 422 15.40 -5.23 -24.37
CA SER A 422 15.20 -6.44 -25.16
C SER A 422 13.74 -6.59 -25.61
N TYR A 423 13.56 -7.04 -26.85
CA TYR A 423 12.27 -7.27 -27.52
C TYR A 423 11.99 -8.76 -27.77
N SER A 424 12.91 -9.65 -27.41
CA SER A 424 12.71 -11.10 -27.50
C SER A 424 13.58 -11.85 -26.50
N THR A 425 13.19 -13.09 -26.19
CA THR A 425 14.02 -14.01 -25.40
C THR A 425 15.35 -14.33 -26.10
N ASN A 426 15.38 -14.33 -27.44
CA ASN A 426 16.62 -14.48 -28.18
C ASN A 426 17.59 -13.32 -27.95
N GLN A 427 17.12 -12.09 -27.75
CA GLN A 427 18.02 -11.00 -27.33
C GLN A 427 18.49 -11.22 -25.89
N LEU A 428 17.58 -11.60 -25.00
CA LEU A 428 17.92 -11.91 -23.60
C LEU A 428 19.01 -12.99 -23.48
N SER A 429 19.01 -14.00 -24.35
CA SER A 429 20.01 -15.09 -24.31
C SER A 429 21.45 -14.65 -24.60
N HIS A 430 21.65 -13.47 -25.19
CA HIS A 430 22.98 -12.88 -25.38
C HIS A 430 23.50 -12.14 -24.14
N PHE A 431 22.74 -12.12 -23.05
CA PHE A 431 23.21 -11.57 -21.78
C PHE A 431 24.22 -12.52 -21.13
N GLU A 432 25.48 -12.10 -21.09
CA GLU A 432 26.57 -12.90 -20.55
C GLU A 432 26.89 -12.53 -19.09
N VAL A 433 27.06 -13.58 -18.27
CA VAL A 433 27.60 -13.49 -16.91
C VAL A 433 28.85 -14.36 -16.89
N PRO A 434 30.06 -13.76 -16.93
CA PRO A 434 31.29 -14.54 -17.03
C PRO A 434 31.55 -15.35 -15.76
N ILE A 435 31.91 -16.61 -15.91
CA ILE A 435 32.51 -17.42 -14.85
C ILE A 435 34.01 -17.36 -15.08
N ASP A 436 34.66 -16.36 -14.50
CA ASP A 436 36.07 -16.03 -14.75
C ASP A 436 36.91 -16.05 -13.46
N ASP A 437 38.20 -15.72 -13.61
CA ASP A 437 39.19 -15.65 -12.52
C ASP A 437 38.86 -14.58 -11.47
N LYS A 438 37.89 -13.69 -11.72
CA LYS A 438 37.45 -12.71 -10.69
C LYS A 438 36.64 -13.37 -9.57
N LEU A 439 36.11 -14.57 -9.81
CA LEU A 439 35.46 -15.36 -8.76
C LEU A 439 36.51 -15.90 -7.79
N LYS A 440 36.45 -15.45 -6.54
CA LYS A 440 37.43 -15.80 -5.50
C LYS A 440 37.26 -17.26 -5.07
N ASP A 441 38.34 -18.05 -5.09
CA ASP A 441 38.33 -19.45 -4.59
C ASP A 441 37.79 -19.58 -3.17
N SER A 442 38.17 -18.64 -2.29
CA SER A 442 37.65 -18.57 -0.92
C SER A 442 36.13 -18.43 -0.86
N GLN A 443 35.49 -17.81 -1.86
CA GLN A 443 34.03 -17.68 -1.92
C GLN A 443 33.39 -18.91 -2.56
N ARG A 444 34.02 -19.51 -3.59
CA ARG A 444 33.59 -20.80 -4.17
C ARG A 444 33.47 -21.86 -3.07
N GLU A 445 34.50 -21.99 -2.24
CA GLU A 445 34.51 -22.92 -1.11
C GLU A 445 33.47 -22.56 -0.03
N LYS A 446 33.27 -21.28 0.27
CA LYS A 446 32.22 -20.86 1.22
C LYS A 446 30.83 -21.21 0.71
N VAL A 447 30.53 -20.95 -0.56
CA VAL A 447 29.24 -21.30 -1.15
C VAL A 447 29.05 -22.81 -1.17
N LYS A 448 30.07 -23.59 -1.57
CA LYS A 448 30.06 -25.06 -1.54
C LYS A 448 29.77 -25.63 -0.14
N ASN A 449 30.42 -25.08 0.88
CA ASN A 449 30.16 -25.47 2.29
C ASN A 449 28.75 -25.11 2.77
N LYS A 450 28.17 -24.00 2.26
CA LYS A 450 26.85 -23.51 2.67
C LYS A 450 25.70 -24.18 1.92
N SER A 451 25.90 -24.51 0.64
CA SER A 451 24.96 -25.25 -0.19
C SER A 451 25.69 -25.89 -1.38
N PRO A 452 26.06 -27.19 -1.29
CA PRO A 452 26.74 -27.89 -2.36
C PRO A 452 25.96 -27.88 -3.68
N LYS A 453 24.63 -28.08 -3.61
CA LYS A 453 23.76 -28.10 -4.80
C LYS A 453 23.71 -26.76 -5.53
N ILE A 454 23.70 -25.64 -4.80
CA ILE A 454 23.74 -24.29 -5.41
C ILE A 454 25.12 -24.06 -6.06
N ALA A 455 26.21 -24.47 -5.41
CA ALA A 455 27.55 -24.35 -5.97
C ALA A 455 27.70 -25.16 -7.27
N GLU A 456 27.28 -26.42 -7.25
CA GLU A 456 27.29 -27.32 -8.41
C GLU A 456 26.43 -26.78 -9.56
N ARG A 457 25.21 -26.31 -9.26
CA ARG A 457 24.32 -25.72 -10.27
C ARG A 457 24.89 -24.45 -10.90
N TYR A 458 25.66 -23.66 -10.15
CA TYR A 458 26.21 -22.38 -10.61
C TYR A 458 27.52 -22.52 -11.38
N LEU A 459 28.43 -23.36 -10.88
CA LEU A 459 29.76 -23.52 -11.49
C LEU A 459 29.75 -24.48 -12.68
N GLY A 460 28.65 -25.22 -12.87
CA GLY A 460 28.67 -26.46 -13.64
C GLY A 460 29.39 -27.53 -12.83
N GLY A 461 28.86 -28.75 -12.78
CA GLY A 461 29.56 -29.85 -12.13
C GLY A 461 30.97 -29.99 -12.73
N GLU A 462 31.99 -29.97 -11.87
CA GLU A 462 33.23 -30.69 -12.18
C GLU A 462 32.86 -32.17 -12.14
N ASP A 463 32.55 -32.73 -13.30
CA ASP A 463 32.78 -34.14 -13.63
C ASP A 463 33.29 -34.22 -15.07
#